data_AF-A0A960XFL9-F1
#
_entry.id   AF-A0A960XFL9-F1
#
_cell.length_a   1.000
_cell.length_b   1.000
_cell.length_c   1.000
_cell.angle_alpha   90.00
_cell.angle_beta   90.00
_cell.angle_gamma   90.00
#
_symmetry.space_group_name_H-M   'P 1'
#
loop_
_entity.id
_entity.type
_entity.pdbx_description
1 polymer ?
#
loop_
_entity_poly.entity_id
_entity_poly.type
_entity_poly.pdbx_seq_one_letter_code
_entity_poly.pdbx_strand_id
1 'polypeptide(L)'
;MELGKKIAYAFSPRFGFLTANPFLCGTGLQVRIFLQIPALIQSGLYEPFVKENGDPAVIAHSLQGKDGDWVGDVVVLQNSCSLGVNEENIISSLRSQI
;
A
#
# COMPACT_ATOMS: atom_id res chain seq x y z
N MET A 1 11.84 17.01 -17.07
CA MET A 1 13.27 16.62 -17.05
C MET A 1 13.40 15.42 -16.12
N GLU A 2 13.92 14.28 -16.58
CA GLU A 2 13.89 13.03 -15.81
C GLU A 2 15.08 12.95 -14.84
N LEU A 3 14.80 12.70 -13.56
CA LEU A 3 15.81 12.72 -12.49
C LEU A 3 16.86 11.61 -12.63
N GLY A 4 16.45 10.42 -13.08
CA GLY A 4 17.35 9.27 -13.29
C GLY A 4 18.41 9.49 -14.38
N LYS A 5 18.24 10.50 -15.24
CA LYS A 5 19.27 10.91 -16.22
C LYS A 5 20.35 11.80 -15.63
N LYS A 6 20.12 12.35 -14.43
CA LYS A 6 21.01 13.30 -13.76
C LYS A 6 21.71 12.73 -12.54
N ILE A 7 21.11 11.74 -11.88
CA ILE A 7 21.58 11.20 -10.61
C ILE A 7 21.51 9.68 -10.67
N ALA A 8 22.58 9.03 -10.22
CA ALA A 8 22.60 7.59 -10.03
C ALA A 8 21.80 7.22 -8.78
N TYR A 9 20.79 6.36 -8.92
CA TYR A 9 20.07 5.81 -7.79
C TYR A 9 20.85 4.65 -7.15
N ALA A 10 20.73 4.53 -5.83
CA ALA A 10 21.26 3.37 -5.13
C ALA A 10 20.45 2.13 -5.54
N PHE A 11 21.08 1.23 -6.30
CA PHE A 11 20.44 0.05 -6.86
C PHE A 11 21.29 -1.19 -6.63
N SER A 12 20.64 -2.28 -6.26
CA SER A 12 21.23 -3.61 -6.12
C SER A 12 20.56 -4.58 -7.08
N PRO A 13 21.32 -5.39 -7.85
CA PRO A 13 20.73 -6.42 -8.71
C PRO A 13 19.88 -7.45 -7.93
N ARG A 14 20.17 -7.65 -6.63
CA ARG A 14 19.42 -8.57 -5.77
C ARG A 14 18.24 -7.92 -5.08
N PHE A 15 18.36 -6.64 -4.70
CA PHE A 15 17.39 -5.96 -3.83
C PHE A 15 16.65 -4.80 -4.51
N GLY A 16 16.92 -4.50 -5.77
CA GLY A 16 16.31 -3.37 -6.49
C GLY A 16 16.79 -2.02 -5.96
N PHE A 17 15.90 -1.02 -6.01
CA PHE A 17 16.12 0.31 -5.45
C PHE A 17 16.24 0.25 -3.93
N LEU A 18 17.39 0.73 -3.43
CA LEU A 18 17.70 0.75 -2.01
C LEU A 18 17.09 1.97 -1.35
N THR A 19 16.50 1.77 -0.18
CA THR A 19 15.84 2.81 0.61
C THR A 19 16.04 2.54 2.09
N ALA A 20 15.94 3.59 2.91
CA ALA A 20 16.02 3.48 4.37
C ALA A 20 14.83 2.74 4.97
N ASN A 21 13.69 2.67 4.27
CA ASN A 21 12.52 1.90 4.70
C ASN A 21 12.53 0.51 4.03
N PRO A 22 12.84 -0.58 4.76
CA PRO A 22 12.98 -1.91 4.15
C PRO A 22 11.73 -2.42 3.44
N PHE A 23 10.52 -2.00 3.84
CA PHE A 23 9.25 -2.41 3.22
C PHE A 23 9.08 -1.88 1.79
N LEU A 24 9.80 -0.80 1.46
CA LEU A 24 9.78 -0.16 0.14
C LEU A 24 10.99 -0.54 -0.71
N CYS A 25 11.90 -1.37 -0.20
CA CYS A 25 13.01 -1.90 -1.00
C CYS A 25 12.49 -2.73 -2.18
N GLY A 26 13.20 -2.78 -3.30
CA GLY A 26 12.75 -3.44 -4.53
C GLY A 26 12.38 -2.43 -5.61
N THR A 27 11.11 -2.31 -5.95
CA THR A 27 10.64 -1.30 -6.92
C THR A 27 10.70 0.13 -6.35
N GLY A 28 10.71 0.31 -5.03
CA GLY A 28 10.59 1.63 -4.42
C GLY A 28 9.18 2.22 -4.51
N LEU A 29 8.21 1.49 -5.08
CA LEU A 29 6.88 2.00 -5.37
C LEU A 29 5.93 1.82 -4.18
N GLN A 30 5.41 2.93 -3.68
CA GLN A 30 4.30 2.93 -2.73
C GLN A 30 3.06 3.51 -3.40
N VAL A 31 1.99 2.71 -3.45
CA VAL A 31 0.68 3.14 -3.92
C VAL A 31 -0.27 3.15 -2.73
N ARG A 32 -1.06 4.22 -2.59
CA ARG A 32 -2.07 4.37 -1.54
C ARG A 32 -3.39 4.79 -2.15
N ILE A 33 -4.46 4.11 -1.74
CA ILE A 33 -5.85 4.46 -2.08
C ILE A 33 -6.52 4.88 -0.78
N PHE A 34 -7.19 6.02 -0.81
CA PHE A 34 -7.94 6.56 0.32
C PHE A 34 -9.43 6.37 0.02
N LEU A 35 -10.09 5.57 0.84
CA LEU A 35 -11.51 5.24 0.69
C LEU A 35 -12.30 5.77 1.87
N GLN A 36 -13.30 6.60 1.61
CA GLN A 36 -14.24 7.04 2.63
C GLN A 36 -15.45 6.09 2.63
N ILE A 37 -15.60 5.28 3.68
CA ILE A 37 -16.60 4.20 3.77
C ILE A 37 -17.38 4.23 5.10
N PRO A 38 -18.09 5.35 5.39
CA PRO A 38 -18.77 5.57 6.67
C PRO A 38 -19.78 4.48 7.01
N ALA A 39 -20.54 4.00 6.02
CA ALA A 39 -21.52 2.95 6.27
C ALA A 39 -20.88 1.63 6.75
N LEU A 40 -19.71 1.25 6.21
CA LEU A 40 -19.04 0.00 6.58
C LEU A 40 -18.40 0.10 7.97
N ILE A 41 -17.80 1.24 8.28
CA ILE A 41 -17.15 1.50 9.57
C ILE A 41 -18.21 1.63 10.68
N GLN A 42 -19.21 2.48 10.49
CA GLN A 42 -20.22 2.76 11.52
C GLN A 42 -21.14 1.57 11.79
N SER A 43 -21.29 0.65 10.83
CA SER A 43 -22.03 -0.61 11.04
C SER A 43 -21.24 -1.69 11.79
N GLY A 44 -19.94 -1.47 12.05
CA GLY A 44 -19.07 -2.47 12.68
C GLY A 44 -18.79 -3.70 11.78
N LEU A 45 -19.00 -3.56 10.47
CA LEU A 45 -18.81 -4.63 9.49
C LEU A 45 -17.44 -4.56 8.79
N TYR A 46 -16.61 -3.58 9.13
CA TYR A 46 -15.28 -3.41 8.56
C TYR A 46 -14.36 -4.62 8.84
N GLU A 47 -14.20 -5.01 10.11
CA GLU A 47 -13.28 -6.11 10.48
C GLU A 47 -13.70 -7.45 9.85
N PRO A 48 -14.98 -7.85 9.86
CA PRO A 48 -15.45 -9.02 9.12
C PRO A 48 -15.16 -8.93 7.61
N PHE A 49 -15.41 -7.76 6.99
CA PHE A 49 -15.23 -7.57 5.56
C PHE A 49 -13.75 -7.74 5.14
N VAL A 50 -12.83 -7.09 5.86
CA VAL A 50 -11.39 -7.20 5.58
C VAL A 50 -10.88 -8.60 5.83
N LYS A 51 -11.40 -9.31 6.84
CA LYS A 51 -11.01 -10.70 7.11
C LYS A 51 -11.41 -11.65 5.98
N GLU A 52 -12.55 -11.43 5.34
CA GLU A 52 -13.06 -12.29 4.26
C GLU A 52 -12.47 -11.93 2.90
N ASN A 53 -12.21 -10.66 2.63
CA ASN A 53 -11.85 -10.16 1.30
C ASN A 53 -10.39 -9.65 1.19
N GLY A 54 -9.63 -9.66 2.29
CA GLY A 54 -8.28 -9.11 2.34
C GLY A 54 -7.30 -9.87 1.43
N ASP A 55 -6.45 -9.11 0.74
CA ASP A 55 -5.32 -9.63 -0.03
C ASP A 55 -4.03 -9.48 0.79
N PRO A 56 -3.21 -10.54 0.99
CA PRO A 56 -1.93 -10.44 1.70
C PRO A 56 -0.92 -9.46 1.05
N ALA A 57 -1.09 -9.11 -0.22
CA ALA A 57 -0.31 -8.08 -0.90
C ALA A 57 -0.74 -6.64 -0.54
N VAL A 58 -1.87 -6.47 0.18
CA VAL A 58 -2.47 -5.18 0.51
C VAL A 58 -2.64 -5.03 2.03
N ILE A 59 -2.26 -3.88 2.54
CA ILE A 59 -2.46 -3.48 3.94
C ILE A 59 -3.58 -2.46 3.98
N ALA A 60 -4.62 -2.76 4.76
CA ALA A 60 -5.69 -1.83 5.10
C ALA A 60 -5.46 -1.29 6.52
N HIS A 61 -5.50 0.03 6.68
CA HIS A 61 -5.33 0.71 7.98
C HIS A 61 -6.11 2.03 8.02
N SER A 62 -6.29 2.59 9.22
CA SER A 62 -6.88 3.93 9.38
C SER A 62 -5.96 5.03 8.85
N LEU A 63 -6.50 6.23 8.61
CA LEU A 63 -5.72 7.39 8.16
C LEU A 63 -4.52 7.72 9.08
N GLN A 64 -4.66 7.50 10.38
CA GLN A 64 -3.60 7.74 11.38
C GLN A 64 -2.62 6.56 11.51
N GLY A 65 -2.88 5.44 10.84
CA GLY A 65 -2.08 4.22 10.96
C GLY A 65 -2.26 3.48 12.30
N LYS A 66 -3.28 3.84 13.08
CA LYS A 66 -3.65 3.16 14.33
C LYS A 66 -5.03 2.55 14.17
N ASP A 67 -5.09 1.23 14.25
CA ASP A 67 -6.36 0.50 14.13
C ASP A 67 -7.35 0.93 15.21
N GLY A 68 -8.62 1.09 14.80
CA GLY A 68 -9.72 1.52 15.67
C GLY A 68 -9.90 3.03 15.81
N ASP A 69 -9.01 3.87 15.24
CA ASP A 69 -9.20 5.33 15.16
C ASP A 69 -9.60 5.75 13.74
N TRP A 70 -10.90 5.63 13.43
CA TRP A 70 -11.47 5.89 12.12
C TRP A 70 -11.78 7.38 11.90
N VAL A 71 -10.74 8.21 11.89
CA VAL A 71 -10.91 9.65 11.63
C VAL A 71 -11.49 9.87 10.22
N GLY A 72 -12.69 10.48 10.17
CA GLY A 72 -13.38 10.78 8.93
C GLY A 72 -13.95 9.57 8.19
N ASP A 73 -14.01 8.41 8.86
CA ASP A 73 -14.41 7.12 8.26
C ASP A 73 -13.57 6.76 7.02
N VAL A 74 -12.27 7.05 7.07
CA VAL A 74 -11.33 6.81 5.97
C VAL A 74 -10.44 5.59 6.24
N VAL A 75 -10.42 4.69 5.27
CA VAL A 75 -9.49 3.55 5.20
C VAL A 75 -8.43 3.82 4.13
N VAL A 76 -7.19 3.48 4.44
CA VAL A 76 -6.06 3.54 3.50
C VAL A 76 -5.67 2.13 3.11
N LEU A 77 -5.78 1.84 1.82
CA LEU A 77 -5.24 0.62 1.21
C LEU A 77 -3.87 0.92 0.61
N GLN A 78 -2.88 0.09 0.90
CA GLN A 78 -1.53 0.24 0.34
C GLN A 78 -0.85 -1.10 0.08
N ASN A 79 0.14 -1.14 -0.81
CA ASN A 79 0.91 -2.37 -1.03
C ASN A 79 1.76 -2.73 0.20
N SER A 80 1.81 -4.03 0.52
CA SER A 80 2.52 -4.56 1.69
C SER A 80 4.02 -4.71 1.46
N CYS A 81 4.44 -4.95 0.21
CA CYS A 81 5.84 -5.06 -0.17
C CYS A 81 6.11 -4.45 -1.55
N SER A 82 7.38 -4.15 -1.80
CA SER A 82 7.90 -3.68 -3.09
C SER A 82 9.01 -4.57 -3.65
N LEU A 83 9.45 -5.59 -2.89
CA LEU A 83 10.56 -6.48 -3.26
C LEU A 83 10.03 -7.80 -3.81
N GLY A 84 10.61 -8.25 -4.94
CA GLY A 84 10.23 -9.51 -5.57
C GLY A 84 8.92 -9.45 -6.37
N VAL A 85 8.39 -8.25 -6.57
CA VAL A 85 7.21 -7.94 -7.39
C VAL A 85 7.58 -6.85 -8.39
N ASN A 86 6.84 -6.75 -9.50
CA ASN A 86 6.96 -5.62 -10.43
C ASN A 86 5.88 -4.56 -10.13
N GLU A 87 6.08 -3.36 -10.65
CA GLU A 87 5.21 -2.20 -10.43
C GLU A 87 3.80 -2.43 -10.98
N GLU A 88 3.65 -3.10 -12.12
CA GLU A 88 2.35 -3.40 -12.72
C GLU A 88 1.52 -4.34 -11.85
N ASN A 89 2.14 -5.36 -11.25
CA ASN A 89 1.47 -6.28 -10.33
C ASN A 89 1.03 -5.55 -9.06
N ILE A 90 1.88 -4.67 -8.50
CA ILE A 90 1.52 -3.83 -7.34
C ILE A 90 0.24 -3.03 -7.64
N ILE A 91 0.19 -2.37 -8.80
CA ILE A 91 -0.95 -1.57 -9.23
C ILE A 91 -2.19 -2.46 -9.46
N SER A 92 -1.99 -3.64 -10.06
CA SER A 92 -3.09 -4.57 -10.38
C SER A 92 -3.74 -5.16 -9.11
N SER A 93 -2.94 -5.58 -8.12
CA SER A 93 -3.43 -6.08 -6.83
C SER A 93 -4.25 -5.03 -6.09
N LEU A 94 -3.80 -3.77 -6.07
CA LEU A 94 -4.56 -2.69 -5.43
C LEU A 94 -5.84 -2.34 -6.20
N ARG A 95 -5.81 -2.40 -7.54
CA ARG A 95 -7.00 -2.18 -8.37
C ARG A 95 -8.07 -3.24 -8.18
N SER A 96 -7.71 -4.49 -7.89
CA SER A 96 -8.71 -5.54 -7.61
C SER A 96 -9.41 -5.40 -6.26
N GLN A 97 -8.95 -4.49 -5.39
CA GLN A 97 -9.54 -4.23 -4.07
C GLN A 97 -10.60 -3.11 -4.06
N ILE A 98 -10.84 -2.47 -5.21
CA ILE A 98 -11.88 -1.45 -5.42
C ILE A 98 -12.88 -2.02 -6.44
#